data_AF-A0AA40HFX8-F1
#
_entry.id   AF-A0AA40HFX8-F1
#
_cell.length_a   1.000
_cell.length_b   1.000
_cell.length_c   1.000
_cell.angle_alpha   90.00
_cell.angle_beta   90.00
_cell.angle_gamma   90.00
#
_symmetry.space_group_name_H-M   'P 1'
#
loop_
_entity.id
_entity.type
_entity.pdbx_description
1 polymer ?
#
loop_
_entity_poly.entity_id
_entity_poly.type
_entity_poly.pdbx_seq_one_letter_code
_entity_poly.pdbx_strand_id
1 'polypeptide(L)'
;MVGPEKEQSWIPKIFKKKTCTAFIVDPADPGGTLCQCGRPRSAHLSVAVEDAFGAAVVTVWDRDLHTTEKPTDAYGDLDFLGAGRKASNFLRLSDRTDPATVYNLVTRTWGFRAPNLVVSVLGGSGGPILQTWLQDLLRSGLVRAAQSTGAWIVTGGLHTGIGRHVGVAVRDHQTASTGGTKVVAMGVAPWGVVRNREALTNPKGSFPASYRWHGDPQDGVQFPLDYNYSAFLLVDDGTHGRLGGENRFRLRFESYIAQQKTGVGGTGIDIPVLLLLIDGNEKMLKRIENATQAQLPCLLVAGSGGAADCLAEILEDTLAPASGGGRRGDARDRIRRFFPKGDPEVLQAQVERIMTRKELLTVYSSEDGPEEFETIVLRALVKACGSSEASAYLDELRLAVAWNRVDIAQSELFRGDIQWRSVHLEASLMDALLNDRPEFVRLLISRGLSLGHFLTPPRLAQLYGAAPPSSLVRSLLDQASHAAGAKTPALKPRGAPTPRRGAGASAAAG
;
A
#
# COMPACT_ATOMS: atom_id res chain seq x y z
N MET A 1 -19.98 -29.17 -6.06
CA MET A 1 -19.11 -28.27 -5.29
C MET A 1 -17.69 -28.47 -5.79
N VAL A 2 -17.09 -27.43 -6.35
CA VAL A 2 -15.70 -27.45 -6.80
C VAL A 2 -14.86 -27.17 -5.56
N GLY A 3 -13.91 -28.04 -5.19
CA GLY A 3 -13.07 -27.81 -4.02
C GLY A 3 -12.19 -26.55 -4.21
N PRO A 4 -11.73 -25.91 -3.13
CA PRO A 4 -10.88 -24.70 -3.20
C PRO A 4 -9.61 -24.90 -4.05
N GLU A 5 -9.09 -26.13 -4.10
CA GLU A 5 -7.97 -26.53 -4.98
C GLU A 5 -8.25 -26.28 -6.48
N LYS A 6 -9.47 -26.53 -6.96
CA LYS A 6 -9.81 -26.30 -8.37
C LYS A 6 -10.02 -24.81 -8.67
N GLU A 7 -10.57 -24.05 -7.71
CA GLU A 7 -10.84 -22.62 -7.86
C GLU A 7 -9.56 -21.77 -7.94
N GLN A 8 -8.46 -22.22 -7.33
CA GLN A 8 -7.18 -21.50 -7.30
C GLN A 8 -6.09 -22.09 -8.22
N SER A 9 -6.45 -23.03 -9.10
CA SER A 9 -5.52 -23.67 -10.06
C SER A 9 -4.89 -22.71 -11.09
N TRP A 10 -5.35 -21.47 -11.15
CA TRP A 10 -4.79 -20.41 -11.99
C TRP A 10 -3.57 -19.72 -11.34
N ILE A 11 -3.43 -19.75 -10.01
CA ILE A 11 -2.34 -19.09 -9.27
C ILE A 11 -0.96 -19.48 -9.82
N PRO A 12 -0.60 -20.79 -9.92
CA PRO A 12 0.72 -21.18 -10.43
C PRO A 12 0.91 -20.91 -11.94
N LYS A 13 -0.16 -20.58 -12.68
CA LYS A 13 -0.05 -20.19 -14.10
C LYS A 13 0.38 -18.74 -14.28
N ILE A 14 0.10 -17.89 -13.29
CA ILE A 14 0.38 -16.45 -13.33
C ILE A 14 1.56 -16.10 -12.43
N PHE A 15 1.55 -16.57 -11.18
CA PHE A 15 2.56 -16.27 -10.19
C PHE A 15 3.76 -17.20 -10.32
N LYS A 16 4.93 -16.61 -10.22
CA LYS A 16 6.21 -17.30 -10.34
C LYS A 16 7.01 -17.17 -9.06
N LYS A 17 8.00 -18.03 -8.88
CA LYS A 17 9.06 -17.99 -7.86
C LYS A 17 10.43 -17.89 -8.52
N LYS A 18 11.47 -17.51 -7.77
CA LYS A 18 12.84 -17.46 -8.28
C LYS A 18 13.69 -18.62 -7.78
N THR A 19 14.61 -19.07 -8.64
CA THR A 19 15.64 -20.04 -8.28
C THR A 19 16.99 -19.56 -8.82
N CYS A 20 18.02 -19.57 -7.97
CA CYS A 20 19.38 -19.24 -8.38
C CYS A 20 19.90 -20.29 -9.38
N THR A 21 20.48 -19.82 -10.48
CA THR A 21 20.97 -20.67 -11.59
C THR A 21 22.44 -20.44 -11.93
N ALA A 22 23.15 -19.59 -11.20
CA ALA A 22 24.60 -19.47 -11.30
C ALA A 22 25.22 -19.54 -9.90
N PHE A 23 26.19 -20.43 -9.74
CA PHE A 23 27.00 -20.49 -8.52
C PHE A 23 28.14 -19.47 -8.62
N ILE A 24 27.99 -18.37 -7.88
CA ILE A 24 29.02 -17.32 -7.76
C ILE A 24 29.50 -17.36 -6.32
N VAL A 25 30.79 -17.68 -6.13
CA VAL A 25 31.41 -17.86 -4.80
C VAL A 25 31.26 -16.60 -3.96
N ASP A 26 30.85 -16.76 -2.71
CA ASP A 26 30.83 -15.67 -1.74
C ASP A 26 32.28 -15.34 -1.31
N PRO A 27 32.78 -14.12 -1.55
CA PRO A 27 34.14 -13.75 -1.16
C PRO A 27 34.37 -13.79 0.36
N ALA A 28 33.30 -13.75 1.15
CA ALA A 28 33.37 -13.88 2.60
C ALA A 28 33.44 -15.34 3.09
N ASP A 29 33.30 -16.33 2.21
CA ASP A 29 33.41 -17.75 2.56
C ASP A 29 34.83 -18.28 2.26
N PRO A 30 35.67 -18.55 3.28
CA PRO A 30 37.01 -19.09 3.09
C PRO A 30 37.02 -20.46 2.41
N GLY A 31 35.92 -21.22 2.53
CA GLY A 31 35.80 -22.56 1.95
C GLY A 31 35.39 -22.56 0.47
N GLY A 32 34.96 -21.42 -0.08
CA GLY A 32 34.47 -21.33 -1.46
C GLY A 32 33.26 -22.23 -1.77
N THR A 33 32.52 -22.62 -0.73
CA THR A 33 31.39 -23.56 -0.79
C THR A 33 30.03 -22.87 -0.79
N LEU A 34 29.97 -21.60 -0.38
CA LEU A 34 28.77 -20.78 -0.37
C LEU A 34 28.68 -19.91 -1.62
N CYS A 35 27.48 -19.84 -2.19
CA CYS A 35 27.16 -18.87 -3.22
C CYS A 35 26.80 -17.52 -2.57
N GLN A 36 27.08 -16.41 -3.24
CA GLN A 36 26.57 -15.08 -2.91
C GLN A 36 25.03 -14.99 -2.84
N CYS A 37 24.27 -15.97 -3.35
CA CYS A 37 22.83 -16.05 -3.09
C CYS A 37 22.50 -16.51 -1.66
N GLY A 38 23.48 -17.00 -0.90
CA GLY A 38 23.35 -17.54 0.47
C GLY A 38 23.08 -19.05 0.55
N ARG A 39 23.13 -19.78 -0.57
CA ARG A 39 22.96 -21.25 -0.59
C ARG A 39 24.32 -21.95 -0.76
N PRO A 40 24.47 -23.16 -0.18
CA PRO A 40 25.65 -23.98 -0.42
C PRO A 40 25.68 -24.52 -1.85
N ARG A 41 26.88 -24.84 -2.35
CA ARG A 41 27.12 -25.41 -3.69
C ARG A 41 26.26 -26.65 -3.95
N SER A 42 26.05 -27.50 -2.95
CA SER A 42 25.22 -28.70 -3.03
C SER A 42 23.73 -28.43 -3.27
N ALA A 43 23.25 -27.22 -3.00
CA ALA A 43 21.87 -26.81 -3.22
C ALA A 43 21.61 -26.23 -4.63
N HIS A 44 22.65 -26.11 -5.46
CA HIS A 44 22.54 -25.70 -6.86
C HIS A 44 22.41 -26.92 -7.78
N LEU A 45 21.70 -26.76 -8.90
CA LEU A 45 21.68 -27.78 -9.97
C LEU A 45 23.07 -27.92 -10.59
N SER A 46 23.45 -29.11 -11.05
CA SER A 46 24.79 -29.35 -11.65
C SER A 46 25.11 -28.35 -12.76
N VAL A 47 24.13 -28.02 -13.61
CA VAL A 47 24.27 -27.03 -14.69
C VAL A 47 24.67 -25.64 -14.17
N ALA A 48 24.15 -25.22 -13.00
CA ALA A 48 24.50 -23.94 -12.37
C ALA A 48 25.93 -23.89 -11.82
N VAL A 49 26.58 -25.05 -11.72
CA VAL A 49 27.91 -25.27 -11.17
C VAL A 49 28.93 -25.59 -12.27
N GLU A 50 28.48 -26.21 -13.36
CA GLU A 50 29.28 -26.62 -14.53
C GLU A 50 29.56 -25.48 -15.52
N ASP A 51 28.68 -24.48 -15.64
CA ASP A 51 28.89 -23.25 -16.44
C ASP A 51 29.95 -22.29 -15.84
N ALA A 52 30.79 -22.81 -14.93
CA ALA A 52 31.88 -22.11 -14.29
C ALA A 52 32.91 -21.50 -15.28
N PHE A 53 32.94 -21.94 -16.54
CA PHE A 53 33.78 -21.32 -17.57
C PHE A 53 33.30 -19.92 -18.00
N GLY A 54 31.98 -19.63 -17.96
CA GLY A 54 31.44 -18.28 -18.10
C GLY A 54 31.40 -17.50 -16.78
N ALA A 55 31.21 -18.20 -15.66
CA ALA A 55 31.21 -17.62 -14.32
C ALA A 55 32.61 -17.22 -13.81
N ALA A 56 33.69 -17.70 -14.43
CA ALA A 56 35.07 -17.26 -14.12
C ALA A 56 35.29 -15.74 -14.33
N VAL A 57 34.42 -15.06 -15.09
CA VAL A 57 34.45 -13.62 -15.31
C VAL A 57 33.49 -12.86 -14.37
N VAL A 58 32.49 -13.53 -13.80
CA VAL A 58 31.43 -12.87 -13.02
C VAL A 58 31.71 -12.98 -11.52
N THR A 59 32.15 -11.87 -10.93
CA THR A 59 32.51 -11.80 -9.51
C THR A 59 31.38 -11.33 -8.60
N VAL A 60 30.28 -10.80 -9.17
CA VAL A 60 29.17 -10.21 -8.41
C VAL A 60 27.86 -10.88 -8.80
N TRP A 61 27.18 -11.46 -7.81
CA TRP A 61 25.86 -12.04 -8.00
C TRP A 61 24.79 -10.96 -8.11
N ASP A 62 23.93 -11.17 -9.09
CA ASP A 62 22.84 -10.28 -9.44
C ASP A 62 21.54 -11.08 -9.56
N ARG A 63 20.52 -10.67 -8.80
CA ARG A 63 19.21 -11.33 -8.72
C ARG A 63 18.46 -11.37 -10.05
N ASP A 64 18.79 -10.45 -10.97
CA ASP A 64 18.11 -10.26 -12.23
C ASP A 64 18.75 -11.07 -13.36
N LEU A 65 20.06 -11.32 -13.28
CA LEU A 65 20.83 -12.09 -14.26
C LEU A 65 21.02 -13.56 -13.86
N HIS A 66 21.15 -13.85 -12.56
CA HIS A 66 21.58 -15.16 -12.05
C HIS A 66 20.46 -15.97 -11.41
N THR A 67 19.20 -15.60 -11.69
CA THR A 67 18.02 -16.36 -11.28
C THR A 67 17.11 -16.65 -12.47
N THR A 68 16.35 -17.74 -12.38
CA THR A 68 15.26 -18.06 -13.31
C THR A 68 13.93 -18.10 -12.59
N GLU A 69 12.86 -17.74 -13.29
CA GLU A 69 11.50 -17.81 -12.77
C GLU A 69 10.82 -19.13 -13.14
N LYS A 70 10.14 -19.75 -12.18
CA LYS A 70 9.33 -20.97 -12.37
C LYS A 70 7.94 -20.78 -11.76
N PRO A 71 6.92 -21.57 -12.14
CA PRO A 71 5.62 -21.54 -11.46
C PRO A 71 5.76 -21.61 -9.93
N THR A 72 4.98 -20.80 -9.22
CA THR A 72 5.00 -20.84 -7.75
C THR A 72 4.48 -22.17 -7.22
N ASP A 73 5.05 -22.62 -6.12
CA ASP A 73 4.74 -23.88 -5.44
C ASP A 73 4.34 -23.67 -3.98
N ALA A 74 4.09 -22.43 -3.56
CA ALA A 74 3.73 -22.10 -2.18
C ALA A 74 2.64 -21.03 -2.19
N TYR A 75 1.39 -21.49 -2.04
CA TYR A 75 0.21 -20.63 -1.96
C TYR A 75 -0.93 -21.34 -1.22
N GLY A 76 -1.81 -20.56 -0.62
CA GLY A 76 -3.07 -21.02 -0.04
C GLY A 76 -3.36 -20.39 1.31
N ASP A 77 -3.84 -21.18 2.25
CA ASP A 77 -4.20 -20.74 3.60
C ASP A 77 -3.21 -21.28 4.62
N LEU A 78 -2.82 -20.46 5.59
CA LEU A 78 -1.83 -20.78 6.60
C LEU A 78 -2.53 -20.90 7.95
N ASP A 79 -2.35 -22.06 8.59
CA ASP A 79 -2.82 -22.34 9.94
C ASP A 79 -1.64 -22.43 10.91
N PHE A 80 -1.61 -21.53 11.89
CA PHE A 80 -0.55 -21.45 12.87
C PHE A 80 -0.82 -22.44 14.01
N LEU A 81 0.02 -23.47 14.12
CA LEU A 81 -0.11 -24.49 15.15
C LEU A 81 -0.14 -23.88 16.56
N GLY A 82 -1.22 -24.14 17.30
CA GLY A 82 -1.41 -23.69 18.68
C GLY A 82 -1.89 -22.25 18.84
N ALA A 83 -2.10 -21.49 17.76
CA ALA A 83 -2.59 -20.11 17.86
C ALA A 83 -4.12 -20.02 18.01
N GLY A 84 -4.87 -21.04 17.54
CA GLY A 84 -6.33 -21.10 17.64
C GLY A 84 -7.07 -20.01 16.87
N ARG A 85 -6.52 -19.57 15.73
CA ARG A 85 -6.99 -18.39 14.98
C ARG A 85 -7.56 -18.74 13.62
N LYS A 86 -8.20 -17.76 12.99
CA LYS A 86 -8.56 -17.83 11.57
C LYS A 86 -7.30 -17.98 10.73
N ALA A 87 -7.40 -18.80 9.68
CA ALA A 87 -6.32 -18.97 8.72
C ALA A 87 -5.99 -17.65 8.01
N SER A 88 -4.70 -17.45 7.75
CA SER A 88 -4.18 -16.30 6.98
C SER A 88 -3.92 -16.72 5.54
N ASN A 89 -4.24 -15.89 4.55
CA ASN A 89 -3.86 -16.24 3.18
C ASN A 89 -2.35 -16.02 2.97
N PHE A 90 -1.71 -16.84 2.15
CA PHE A 90 -0.30 -16.63 1.78
C PHE A 90 -0.04 -16.92 0.31
N LEU A 91 0.95 -16.22 -0.25
CA LEU A 91 1.46 -16.44 -1.60
C LEU A 91 2.97 -16.20 -1.62
N ARG A 92 3.73 -17.15 -2.18
CA ARG A 92 5.09 -16.95 -2.65
C ARG A 92 5.08 -16.39 -4.06
N LEU A 93 5.79 -15.27 -4.28
CA LEU A 93 5.87 -14.59 -5.56
C LEU A 93 7.27 -14.05 -5.86
N SER A 94 7.62 -13.94 -7.14
CA SER A 94 8.85 -13.32 -7.61
C SER A 94 8.87 -11.83 -7.28
N ASP A 95 10.03 -11.27 -6.93
CA ASP A 95 10.20 -9.83 -6.74
C ASP A 95 9.92 -8.99 -8.01
N ARG A 96 9.85 -9.63 -9.18
CA ARG A 96 9.48 -9.03 -10.47
C ARG A 96 7.99 -9.06 -10.78
N THR A 97 7.19 -9.78 -9.99
CA THR A 97 5.73 -9.89 -10.21
C THR A 97 5.11 -8.50 -10.38
N ASP A 98 4.14 -8.39 -11.29
CA ASP A 98 3.38 -7.16 -11.50
C ASP A 98 2.44 -6.88 -10.31
N PRO A 99 2.59 -5.72 -9.62
CA PRO A 99 1.70 -5.29 -8.54
C PRO A 99 0.21 -5.38 -8.85
N ALA A 100 -0.21 -5.11 -10.10
CA ALA A 100 -1.62 -5.13 -10.48
C ALA A 100 -2.23 -6.51 -10.31
N THR A 101 -1.47 -7.56 -10.60
CA THR A 101 -1.90 -8.95 -10.44
C THR A 101 -2.09 -9.28 -8.95
N VAL A 102 -1.17 -8.81 -8.10
CA VAL A 102 -1.24 -9.04 -6.65
C VAL A 102 -2.40 -8.27 -6.03
N TYR A 103 -2.61 -7.01 -6.42
CA TYR A 103 -3.74 -6.20 -5.95
C TYR A 103 -5.09 -6.85 -6.29
N ASN A 104 -5.24 -7.39 -7.50
CA ASN A 104 -6.44 -8.13 -7.90
C ASN A 104 -6.62 -9.44 -7.11
N LEU A 105 -5.54 -10.17 -6.82
CA LEU A 105 -5.60 -11.36 -5.95
C LEU A 105 -6.14 -10.98 -4.57
N VAL A 106 -5.53 -9.98 -3.93
CA VAL A 106 -5.89 -9.53 -2.58
C VAL A 106 -7.35 -9.08 -2.51
N THR A 107 -7.80 -8.29 -3.49
CA THR A 107 -9.13 -7.68 -3.46
C THR A 107 -10.25 -8.59 -3.95
N ARG A 108 -10.00 -9.39 -4.99
CA ARG A 108 -11.03 -10.23 -5.62
C ARG A 108 -11.02 -11.67 -5.13
N THR A 109 -9.85 -12.26 -4.90
CA THR A 109 -9.72 -13.68 -4.57
C THR A 109 -9.66 -13.90 -3.06
N TRP A 110 -8.82 -13.15 -2.34
CA TRP A 110 -8.78 -13.20 -0.88
C TRP A 110 -9.94 -12.43 -0.23
N GLY A 111 -10.64 -11.59 -1.01
CA GLY A 111 -11.86 -10.91 -0.59
C GLY A 111 -11.62 -9.76 0.40
N PHE A 112 -10.39 -9.25 0.48
CA PHE A 112 -10.13 -8.04 1.26
C PHE A 112 -10.71 -6.83 0.53
N ARG A 113 -11.50 -6.01 1.22
CA ARG A 113 -12.02 -4.77 0.62
C ARG A 113 -10.86 -3.85 0.24
N ALA A 114 -10.99 -3.17 -0.89
CA ALA A 114 -10.06 -2.11 -1.28
C ALA A 114 -9.95 -1.07 -0.15
N PRO A 115 -8.73 -0.64 0.23
CA PRO A 115 -8.53 0.26 1.36
C PRO A 115 -8.84 1.71 0.99
N ASN A 116 -9.23 2.50 1.99
CA ASN A 116 -9.32 3.97 1.84
C ASN A 116 -8.00 4.69 2.19
N LEU A 117 -7.04 3.96 2.76
CA LEU A 117 -5.71 4.41 3.15
C LEU A 117 -4.80 3.17 3.29
N VAL A 118 -3.53 3.29 2.94
CA VAL A 118 -2.52 2.29 3.30
C VAL A 118 -1.48 2.93 4.19
N VAL A 119 -1.26 2.35 5.37
CA VAL A 119 -0.16 2.72 6.25
C VAL A 119 0.91 1.65 6.17
N SER A 120 2.04 1.98 5.54
CA SER A 120 3.19 1.10 5.42
C SER A 120 4.16 1.34 6.56
N VAL A 121 4.15 0.46 7.56
CA VAL A 121 5.00 0.59 8.73
C VAL A 121 6.40 0.09 8.41
N LEU A 122 7.36 0.99 8.57
CA LEU A 122 8.79 0.76 8.46
C LEU A 122 9.41 0.88 9.85
N GLY A 123 10.40 0.03 10.13
CA GLY A 123 11.18 0.20 11.34
C GLY A 123 12.31 -0.79 11.47
N GLY A 124 13.15 -0.52 12.45
CA GLY A 124 14.31 -1.33 12.79
C GLY A 124 13.94 -2.69 13.38
N SER A 125 14.91 -3.59 13.36
CA SER A 125 14.91 -4.82 14.16
C SER A 125 15.42 -4.58 15.59
N GLY A 126 15.44 -3.32 16.05
CA GLY A 126 16.03 -2.92 17.33
C GLY A 126 15.19 -3.37 18.52
N GLY A 127 15.84 -4.02 19.49
CA GLY A 127 15.34 -4.33 20.84
C GLY A 127 14.09 -5.24 20.95
N PRO A 128 14.01 -6.16 21.92
CA PRO A 128 12.80 -6.95 22.14
C PRO A 128 11.64 -6.14 22.78
N ILE A 129 11.91 -4.95 23.32
CA ILE A 129 10.96 -4.15 24.11
C ILE A 129 10.87 -2.74 23.50
N LEU A 130 9.68 -2.40 23.01
CA LEU A 130 9.31 -1.08 22.55
C LEU A 130 8.94 -0.19 23.77
N GLN A 131 9.26 1.10 23.72
CA GLN A 131 8.85 2.06 24.76
C GLN A 131 7.32 2.08 24.93
N THR A 132 6.82 2.30 26.15
CA THR A 132 5.38 2.20 26.47
C THR A 132 4.52 3.14 25.63
N TRP A 133 4.91 4.40 25.50
CA TRP A 133 4.17 5.37 24.69
C TRP A 133 4.13 5.00 23.19
N LEU A 134 5.16 4.34 22.66
CA LEU A 134 5.15 3.82 21.29
C LEU A 134 4.17 2.64 21.15
N GLN A 135 4.03 1.81 22.19
CA GLN A 135 3.01 0.75 22.18
C GLN A 135 1.60 1.36 22.18
N ASP A 136 1.41 2.44 22.94
CA ASP A 136 0.15 3.19 22.96
C ASP A 136 -0.13 3.88 21.63
N LEU A 137 0.89 4.45 20.96
CA LEU A 137 0.78 4.97 19.59
C LEU A 137 0.32 3.87 18.61
N LEU A 138 0.92 2.68 18.67
CA LEU A 138 0.52 1.58 17.79
C LEU A 138 -0.91 1.11 18.06
N ARG A 139 -1.30 0.98 19.34
CA ARG A 139 -2.61 0.45 19.74
C ARG A 139 -3.73 1.48 19.54
N SER A 140 -3.57 2.67 20.10
CA SER A 140 -4.62 3.69 20.19
C SER A 140 -4.57 4.69 19.03
N GLY A 141 -3.40 4.93 18.45
CA GLY A 141 -3.25 5.76 17.25
C GLY A 141 -3.45 4.93 15.98
N LEU A 142 -2.44 4.13 15.61
CA LEU A 142 -2.39 3.41 14.33
C LEU A 142 -3.56 2.44 14.12
N VAL A 143 -3.82 1.54 15.07
CA VAL A 143 -4.83 0.48 14.87
C VAL A 143 -6.25 1.04 14.92
N ARG A 144 -6.52 2.01 15.80
CA ARG A 144 -7.80 2.73 15.84
C ARG A 144 -8.03 3.49 14.53
N ALA A 145 -7.00 4.20 14.04
CA ALA A 145 -7.03 4.90 12.75
C ALA A 145 -7.28 3.97 11.56
N ALA A 146 -6.64 2.81 11.56
CA ALA A 146 -6.84 1.84 10.49
C ALA A 146 -8.26 1.26 10.52
N GLN A 147 -8.82 1.05 11.72
CA GLN A 147 -10.20 0.57 11.85
C GLN A 147 -11.20 1.63 11.36
N SER A 148 -11.06 2.88 11.82
CA SER A 148 -11.98 3.99 11.51
C SER A 148 -12.04 4.29 10.01
N THR A 149 -10.88 4.34 9.36
CA THR A 149 -10.75 4.67 7.93
C THR A 149 -10.97 3.46 7.02
N GLY A 150 -10.84 2.23 7.52
CA GLY A 150 -10.78 1.03 6.69
C GLY A 150 -9.45 0.92 5.95
N ALA A 151 -8.35 1.24 6.64
CA ALA A 151 -7.01 1.17 6.09
C ALA A 151 -6.43 -0.25 6.08
N TRP A 152 -5.48 -0.48 5.18
CA TRP A 152 -4.55 -1.62 5.30
C TRP A 152 -3.30 -1.18 6.06
N ILE A 153 -2.84 -2.05 6.96
CA ILE A 153 -1.54 -1.91 7.62
C ILE A 153 -0.58 -2.90 6.95
N VAL A 154 0.47 -2.38 6.30
CA VAL A 154 1.48 -3.20 5.61
C VAL A 154 2.78 -3.16 6.39
N THR A 155 3.34 -4.33 6.72
CA THR A 155 4.61 -4.44 7.46
C THR A 155 5.51 -5.53 6.87
N GLY A 156 6.63 -5.84 7.54
CA GLY A 156 7.51 -6.96 7.16
C GLY A 156 6.95 -8.37 7.44
N GLY A 157 5.87 -8.53 8.23
CA GLY A 157 5.20 -9.82 8.47
C GLY A 157 5.97 -10.87 9.30
N LEU A 158 7.25 -10.65 9.60
CA LEU A 158 8.05 -11.52 10.47
C LEU A 158 7.73 -11.25 11.94
N HIS A 159 7.86 -12.27 12.80
CA HIS A 159 7.67 -12.18 14.25
C HIS A 159 8.89 -11.56 14.95
N THR A 160 9.39 -10.44 14.43
CA THR A 160 10.54 -9.69 14.95
C THR A 160 10.42 -8.21 14.62
N GLY A 161 11.16 -7.37 15.35
CA GLY A 161 11.17 -5.91 15.20
C GLY A 161 9.78 -5.27 15.32
N ILE A 162 9.60 -4.11 14.67
CA ILE A 162 8.36 -3.32 14.76
C ILE A 162 7.11 -4.10 14.30
N GLY A 163 7.26 -5.00 13.32
CA GLY A 163 6.16 -5.80 12.77
C GLY A 163 5.48 -6.68 13.81
N ARG A 164 6.24 -7.22 14.77
CA ARG A 164 5.70 -7.98 15.91
C ARG A 164 4.81 -7.11 16.82
N HIS A 165 5.27 -5.90 17.14
CA HIS A 165 4.51 -4.98 18.00
C HIS A 165 3.21 -4.52 17.33
N VAL A 166 3.26 -4.23 16.01
CA VAL A 166 2.05 -3.94 15.22
C VAL A 166 1.08 -5.13 15.22
N GLY A 167 1.58 -6.35 15.04
CA GLY A 167 0.75 -7.56 15.10
C GLY A 167 0.06 -7.74 16.45
N VAL A 168 0.79 -7.53 17.55
CA VAL A 168 0.23 -7.55 18.91
C VAL A 168 -0.84 -6.47 19.09
N ALA A 169 -0.58 -5.24 18.64
CA ALA A 169 -1.55 -4.14 18.74
C ALA A 169 -2.84 -4.45 17.96
N VAL A 170 -2.74 -4.99 16.74
CA VAL A 170 -3.89 -5.39 15.91
C VAL A 170 -4.70 -6.49 16.60
N ARG A 171 -4.03 -7.52 17.13
CA ARG A 171 -4.68 -8.59 17.90
C ARG A 171 -5.44 -8.03 19.08
N ASP A 172 -4.75 -7.28 19.92
CA ASP A 172 -5.24 -6.76 21.17
C ASP A 172 -6.50 -5.91 20.96
N HIS A 173 -6.49 -5.10 19.91
CA HIS A 173 -7.63 -4.30 19.50
C HIS A 173 -8.80 -5.16 19.00
N GLN A 174 -8.54 -6.17 18.18
CA GLN A 174 -9.56 -7.11 17.70
C GLN A 174 -10.17 -7.96 18.81
N THR A 175 -9.42 -8.27 19.87
CA THR A 175 -9.95 -8.97 21.05
C THR A 175 -10.79 -8.07 21.95
N ALA A 176 -10.47 -6.78 22.01
CA ALA A 176 -11.20 -5.81 22.84
C ALA A 176 -12.45 -5.25 22.13
N SER A 177 -12.42 -5.11 20.80
CA SER A 177 -13.51 -4.55 20.01
C SER A 177 -14.46 -5.63 19.50
N THR A 178 -15.71 -5.62 19.98
CA THR A 178 -16.78 -6.55 19.55
C THR A 178 -17.64 -6.00 18.40
N GLY A 179 -17.41 -4.76 17.97
CA GLY A 179 -18.17 -4.10 16.91
C GLY A 179 -17.30 -3.10 16.15
N GLY A 180 -16.91 -3.47 14.92
CA GLY A 180 -16.14 -2.61 14.03
C GLY A 180 -15.61 -3.37 12.80
N THR A 181 -15.15 -2.63 11.80
CA THR A 181 -14.42 -3.17 10.65
C THR A 181 -13.16 -3.90 11.11
N LYS A 182 -12.87 -5.06 10.53
CA LYS A 182 -11.64 -5.79 10.84
C LYS A 182 -10.46 -5.10 10.18
N VAL A 183 -9.47 -4.73 10.98
CA VAL A 183 -8.19 -4.20 10.49
C VAL A 183 -7.47 -5.29 9.68
N VAL A 184 -7.07 -4.97 8.46
CA VAL A 184 -6.30 -5.86 7.60
C VAL A 184 -4.82 -5.57 7.81
N ALA A 185 -4.12 -6.48 8.48
CA ALA A 185 -2.67 -6.46 8.60
C ALA A 185 -2.04 -7.41 7.57
N MET A 186 -1.21 -6.88 6.68
CA MET A 186 -0.55 -7.63 5.61
C MET A 186 0.97 -7.63 5.82
N GLY A 187 1.56 -8.82 5.79
CA GLY A 187 3.00 -9.02 5.89
C GLY A 187 3.64 -9.18 4.52
N VAL A 188 4.57 -8.31 4.16
CA VAL A 188 5.42 -8.45 2.96
C VAL A 188 6.81 -8.88 3.43
N ALA A 189 7.10 -10.17 3.32
CA ALA A 189 8.30 -10.79 3.90
C ALA A 189 9.20 -11.40 2.82
N PRO A 190 10.53 -11.37 2.96
CA PRO A 190 11.42 -12.08 2.05
C PRO A 190 11.35 -13.59 2.30
N TRP A 191 10.99 -14.37 1.28
CA TRP A 191 10.93 -15.84 1.33
C TRP A 191 12.25 -16.48 1.80
N GLY A 192 13.38 -15.83 1.49
CA GLY A 192 14.73 -16.25 1.82
C GLY A 192 14.98 -16.48 3.32
N VAL A 193 14.26 -15.77 4.20
CA VAL A 193 14.47 -15.80 5.66
C VAL A 193 13.32 -16.45 6.43
N VAL A 194 12.26 -16.88 5.76
CA VAL A 194 11.12 -17.51 6.43
C VAL A 194 11.54 -18.87 6.99
N ARG A 195 11.40 -19.03 8.31
CA ARG A 195 11.66 -20.29 9.02
C ARG A 195 10.62 -21.34 8.65
N ASN A 196 11.00 -22.62 8.60
CA ASN A 196 10.08 -23.74 8.34
C ASN A 196 9.25 -23.58 7.04
N ARG A 197 9.76 -22.83 6.06
CA ARG A 197 9.05 -22.53 4.81
C ARG A 197 8.79 -23.77 3.96
N GLU A 198 9.51 -24.86 4.20
CA GLU A 198 9.32 -26.16 3.56
C GLU A 198 7.91 -26.72 3.84
N ALA A 199 7.32 -26.37 4.99
CA ALA A 199 5.92 -26.71 5.31
C ALA A 199 4.90 -25.95 4.45
N LEU A 200 5.31 -24.85 3.80
CA LEU A 200 4.45 -24.02 2.95
C LEU A 200 4.53 -24.43 1.47
N THR A 201 5.48 -25.29 1.08
CA THR A 201 5.66 -25.71 -0.31
C THR A 201 4.78 -26.92 -0.64
N ASN A 202 3.80 -26.71 -1.51
CA ASN A 202 2.97 -27.72 -2.14
C ASN A 202 2.55 -27.22 -3.54
N PRO A 203 2.98 -27.88 -4.64
CA PRO A 203 2.64 -27.46 -6.00
C PRO A 203 1.14 -27.42 -6.32
N LYS A 204 0.30 -28.10 -5.53
CA LYS A 204 -1.17 -28.07 -5.67
C LYS A 204 -1.84 -26.96 -4.84
N GLY A 205 -1.06 -26.22 -4.04
CA GLY A 205 -1.56 -25.30 -3.02
C GLY A 205 -1.93 -26.02 -1.72
N SER A 206 -1.96 -25.30 -0.61
CA SER A 206 -2.25 -25.83 0.72
C SER A 206 -3.40 -25.08 1.38
N PHE A 207 -4.48 -25.78 1.73
CA PHE A 207 -5.72 -25.18 2.25
C PHE A 207 -6.28 -25.99 3.43
N PRO A 208 -5.62 -26.01 4.61
CA PRO A 208 -4.51 -25.15 5.04
C PRO A 208 -3.12 -25.81 5.05
N ALA A 209 -2.06 -25.00 5.06
CA ALA A 209 -0.69 -25.36 5.43
C ALA A 209 -0.49 -25.21 6.94
N SER A 210 -0.14 -26.31 7.62
CA SER A 210 0.19 -26.26 9.05
C SER A 210 1.60 -25.69 9.27
N TYR A 211 1.68 -24.51 9.88
CA TYR A 211 2.92 -23.79 10.09
C TYR A 211 3.33 -23.77 11.57
N ARG A 212 4.52 -24.28 11.86
CA ARG A 212 5.12 -24.24 13.20
C ARG A 212 5.93 -22.96 13.37
N TRP A 213 5.41 -22.01 14.14
CA TRP A 213 6.06 -20.72 14.39
C TRP A 213 7.01 -20.72 15.60
N HIS A 214 6.78 -21.63 16.56
CA HIS A 214 7.67 -21.86 17.70
C HIS A 214 8.82 -22.83 17.36
N GLY A 215 9.98 -22.62 17.97
CA GLY A 215 11.12 -23.53 17.89
C GLY A 215 12.38 -22.89 18.47
N ASP A 216 13.40 -23.72 18.72
CA ASP A 216 14.69 -23.25 19.26
C ASP A 216 15.27 -22.12 18.38
N PRO A 217 15.90 -21.11 19.01
CA PRO A 217 16.59 -20.06 18.27
C PRO A 217 17.81 -20.67 17.56
N GLN A 218 17.63 -21.16 16.34
CA GLN A 218 18.74 -21.39 15.42
C GLN A 218 19.17 -20.07 14.80
N ASP A 219 20.46 -20.03 14.42
CA ASP A 219 21.24 -18.96 13.78
C ASP A 219 20.34 -17.85 13.22
N GLY A 220 20.54 -16.62 13.70
CA GLY A 220 19.72 -15.40 13.49
C GLY A 220 19.52 -14.92 12.03
N VAL A 221 19.55 -15.86 11.10
CA VAL A 221 19.36 -15.81 9.66
C VAL A 221 17.90 -16.11 9.27
N GLN A 222 17.17 -16.92 10.06
CA GLN A 222 15.77 -17.28 9.79
C GLN A 222 14.80 -16.83 10.88
N PHE A 223 13.67 -16.27 10.45
CA PHE A 223 12.64 -15.67 11.30
C PHE A 223 11.27 -16.31 11.04
N PRO A 224 10.47 -16.60 12.08
CA PRO A 224 9.12 -17.09 11.89
C PRO A 224 8.18 -15.99 11.40
N LEU A 225 7.15 -16.35 10.64
CA LEU A 225 6.01 -15.47 10.33
C LEU A 225 5.19 -15.16 11.60
N ASP A 226 4.61 -13.96 11.65
CA ASP A 226 3.84 -13.49 12.79
C ASP A 226 2.36 -13.90 12.71
N TYR A 227 1.89 -14.70 13.68
CA TYR A 227 0.54 -15.26 13.70
C TYR A 227 -0.61 -14.24 13.90
N ASN A 228 -0.33 -12.93 14.01
CA ASN A 228 -1.34 -11.89 14.14
C ASN A 228 -1.77 -11.26 12.79
N TYR A 229 -1.18 -11.67 11.67
CA TYR A 229 -1.43 -11.07 10.35
C TYR A 229 -2.53 -11.80 9.58
N SER A 230 -3.29 -11.05 8.77
CA SER A 230 -4.38 -11.58 7.95
C SER A 230 -3.90 -12.18 6.63
N ALA A 231 -2.78 -11.69 6.09
CA ALA A 231 -2.24 -12.17 4.82
C ALA A 231 -0.72 -11.98 4.70
N PHE A 232 -0.09 -12.86 3.91
CA PHE A 232 1.35 -12.84 3.64
C PHE A 232 1.68 -12.83 2.14
N LEU A 233 2.46 -11.83 1.73
CA LEU A 233 3.14 -11.79 0.44
C LEU A 233 4.61 -12.16 0.69
N LEU A 234 4.98 -13.38 0.31
CA LEU A 234 6.31 -13.94 0.52
C LEU A 234 7.15 -13.72 -0.75
N VAL A 235 7.91 -12.62 -0.77
CA VAL A 235 8.65 -12.18 -1.94
C VAL A 235 9.96 -12.95 -2.09
N ASP A 236 10.17 -13.53 -3.26
CA ASP A 236 11.30 -14.37 -3.59
C ASP A 236 12.19 -13.68 -4.62
N ASP A 237 13.37 -13.26 -4.19
CA ASP A 237 14.43 -12.70 -5.04
C ASP A 237 15.51 -13.73 -5.40
N GLY A 238 15.32 -15.00 -5.00
CA GLY A 238 16.28 -16.08 -5.19
C GLY A 238 17.35 -16.20 -4.11
N THR A 239 17.41 -15.26 -3.15
CA THR A 239 18.36 -15.31 -2.04
C THR A 239 17.90 -16.23 -0.89
N HIS A 240 18.84 -16.65 -0.06
CA HIS A 240 18.62 -17.42 1.16
C HIS A 240 19.29 -16.71 2.33
N GLY A 241 18.55 -16.52 3.43
CA GLY A 241 19.08 -15.89 4.64
C GLY A 241 19.37 -14.39 4.54
N ARG A 242 18.96 -13.72 3.45
CA ARG A 242 19.19 -12.29 3.24
C ARG A 242 17.89 -11.49 3.42
N LEU A 243 17.94 -10.47 4.27
CA LEU A 243 16.84 -9.52 4.46
C LEU A 243 16.84 -8.45 3.37
N GLY A 244 15.67 -7.87 3.09
CA GLY A 244 15.50 -6.74 2.18
C GLY A 244 15.28 -7.13 0.72
N GLY A 245 15.19 -8.42 0.41
CA GLY A 245 14.84 -8.93 -0.93
C GLY A 245 13.46 -8.48 -1.41
N GLU A 246 12.57 -8.16 -0.48
CA GLU A 246 11.21 -7.70 -0.70
C GLU A 246 11.09 -6.21 -1.05
N ASN A 247 12.11 -5.39 -0.76
CA ASN A 247 12.02 -3.92 -0.81
C ASN A 247 11.61 -3.38 -2.18
N ARG A 248 12.17 -3.93 -3.27
CA ARG A 248 11.85 -3.50 -4.64
C ARG A 248 10.38 -3.77 -4.99
N PHE A 249 9.88 -4.95 -4.64
CA PHE A 249 8.49 -5.31 -4.87
C PHE A 249 7.56 -4.46 -3.99
N ARG A 250 7.88 -4.32 -2.70
CA ARG A 250 7.06 -3.56 -1.75
C ARG A 250 6.85 -2.11 -2.20
N LEU A 251 7.91 -1.42 -2.63
CA LEU A 251 7.80 -0.06 -3.17
C LEU A 251 6.90 0.00 -4.40
N ARG A 252 7.09 -0.90 -5.38
CA ARG A 252 6.25 -0.97 -6.59
C ARG A 252 4.79 -1.24 -6.26
N PHE A 253 4.54 -2.09 -5.26
CA PHE A 253 3.20 -2.42 -4.80
C PHE A 253 2.52 -1.23 -4.11
N GLU A 254 3.23 -0.54 -3.23
CA GLU A 254 2.78 0.69 -2.58
C GLU A 254 2.48 1.79 -3.61
N SER A 255 3.39 2.05 -4.56
CA SER A 255 3.17 3.02 -5.63
C SER A 255 2.00 2.66 -6.55
N TYR A 256 1.78 1.37 -6.83
CA TYR A 256 0.65 0.93 -7.63
C TYR A 256 -0.68 1.17 -6.91
N ILE A 257 -0.75 0.86 -5.61
CA ILE A 257 -1.94 1.12 -4.79
C ILE A 257 -2.23 2.62 -4.75
N ALA A 258 -1.20 3.45 -4.64
CA ALA A 258 -1.34 4.91 -4.61
C ALA A 258 -2.00 5.52 -5.85
N GLN A 259 -2.07 4.76 -6.96
CA GLN A 259 -2.69 5.18 -8.22
C GLN A 259 -4.09 4.57 -8.43
N GLN A 260 -4.57 3.75 -7.50
CA GLN A 260 -5.90 3.17 -7.56
C GLN A 260 -6.93 4.12 -6.97
N LYS A 261 -8.18 4.02 -7.42
CA LYS A 261 -9.28 4.86 -6.93
C LYS A 261 -10.03 4.22 -5.76
N THR A 262 -10.41 5.04 -4.79
CA THR A 262 -11.35 4.70 -3.71
C THR A 262 -12.81 4.73 -4.20
N GLY A 263 -13.73 4.23 -3.37
CA GLY A 263 -15.17 4.34 -3.58
C GLY A 263 -15.78 3.33 -4.58
N VAL A 264 -17.10 3.33 -4.67
CA VAL A 264 -17.85 2.45 -5.59
C VAL A 264 -17.68 2.96 -7.02
N GLY A 265 -17.17 2.12 -7.92
CA GLY A 265 -17.03 2.47 -9.34
C GLY A 265 -15.86 3.40 -9.68
N GLY A 266 -14.92 3.63 -8.74
CA GLY A 266 -13.70 4.43 -8.98
C GLY A 266 -13.94 5.93 -9.08
N THR A 267 -15.02 6.43 -8.49
CA THR A 267 -15.38 7.86 -8.48
C THR A 267 -14.69 8.65 -7.38
N GLY A 268 -14.04 7.97 -6.43
CA GLY A 268 -13.36 8.60 -5.30
C GLY A 268 -11.97 9.13 -5.64
N ILE A 269 -11.24 9.52 -4.60
CA ILE A 269 -9.85 9.95 -4.70
C ILE A 269 -8.88 8.79 -4.93
N ASP A 270 -7.66 9.09 -5.35
CA ASP A 270 -6.57 8.12 -5.32
C ASP A 270 -6.35 7.61 -3.89
N ILE A 271 -6.05 6.32 -3.73
CA ILE A 271 -5.83 5.73 -2.40
C ILE A 271 -4.54 6.34 -1.81
N PRO A 272 -4.62 7.09 -0.71
CA PRO A 272 -3.41 7.61 -0.07
C PRO A 272 -2.58 6.45 0.50
N VAL A 273 -1.26 6.54 0.31
CA VAL A 273 -0.29 5.59 0.87
C VAL A 273 0.74 6.38 1.68
N LEU A 274 0.80 6.14 2.98
CA LEU A 274 1.70 6.80 3.92
C LEU A 274 2.71 5.79 4.48
N LEU A 275 3.99 6.16 4.51
CA LEU A 275 5.02 5.37 5.19
C LEU A 275 5.19 5.88 6.62
N LEU A 276 5.05 5.00 7.62
CA LEU A 276 5.29 5.33 9.03
C LEU A 276 6.64 4.76 9.45
N LEU A 277 7.63 5.60 9.73
CA LEU A 277 8.97 5.19 10.16
C LEU A 277 9.10 5.28 11.69
N ILE A 278 9.35 4.13 12.32
CA ILE A 278 9.61 3.98 13.76
C ILE A 278 10.99 3.35 13.94
N ASP A 279 11.89 4.04 14.65
CA ASP A 279 13.31 3.67 14.72
C ASP A 279 13.90 3.51 13.29
N GLY A 280 15.01 2.80 13.13
CA GLY A 280 15.51 2.35 11.85
C GLY A 280 17.02 2.33 11.81
N ASN A 281 17.57 1.42 11.01
CA ASN A 281 18.98 1.41 10.69
C ASN A 281 19.27 2.22 9.43
N GLU A 282 20.55 2.35 9.08
CA GLU A 282 21.02 3.04 7.87
C GLU A 282 20.33 2.57 6.58
N LYS A 283 19.93 1.28 6.49
CA LYS A 283 19.24 0.74 5.31
C LYS A 283 17.84 1.34 5.14
N MET A 284 17.23 1.85 6.21
CA MET A 284 15.92 2.52 6.14
C MET A 284 16.02 3.87 5.44
N LEU A 285 17.17 4.57 5.51
CA LEU A 285 17.36 5.82 4.76
C LEU A 285 17.17 5.59 3.25
N LYS A 286 17.73 4.50 2.71
CA LYS A 286 17.51 4.11 1.31
C LYS A 286 16.05 3.83 0.98
N ARG A 287 15.28 3.28 1.93
CA ARG A 287 13.84 3.04 1.74
C ARG A 287 13.06 4.34 1.69
N ILE A 288 13.35 5.27 2.59
CA ILE A 288 12.74 6.61 2.60
C ILE A 288 13.12 7.41 1.35
N GLU A 289 14.39 7.37 0.94
CA GLU A 289 14.84 7.99 -0.30
C GLU A 289 14.05 7.49 -1.52
N ASN A 290 13.90 6.16 -1.65
CA ASN A 290 13.14 5.57 -2.75
C ASN A 290 11.64 5.90 -2.66
N ALA A 291 11.06 5.94 -1.46
CA ALA A 291 9.65 6.26 -1.25
C ALA A 291 9.35 7.73 -1.61
N THR A 292 10.17 8.66 -1.14
CA THR A 292 10.06 10.08 -1.51
C THR A 292 10.28 10.31 -3.00
N GLN A 293 11.17 9.53 -3.64
CA GLN A 293 11.33 9.56 -5.10
C GLN A 293 10.07 9.11 -5.83
N ALA A 294 9.36 8.14 -5.27
CA ALA A 294 8.06 7.68 -5.75
C ALA A 294 6.88 8.58 -5.32
N GLN A 295 7.14 9.76 -4.75
CA GLN A 295 6.13 10.71 -4.26
C GLN A 295 5.24 10.14 -3.15
N LEU A 296 5.78 9.24 -2.32
CA LEU A 296 5.06 8.70 -1.17
C LEU A 296 5.40 9.50 0.10
N PRO A 297 4.41 10.05 0.81
CA PRO A 297 4.62 10.76 2.06
C PRO A 297 5.14 9.83 3.16
N CYS A 298 5.99 10.39 4.03
CA CYS A 298 6.63 9.70 5.14
C CYS A 298 6.36 10.43 6.46
N LEU A 299 5.81 9.72 7.44
CA LEU A 299 5.63 10.15 8.81
C LEU A 299 6.78 9.59 9.66
N LEU A 300 7.59 10.48 10.22
CA LEU A 300 8.76 10.18 11.05
C LEU A 300 8.34 10.26 12.52
N VAL A 301 8.48 9.17 13.27
CA VAL A 301 8.16 9.16 14.70
C VAL A 301 9.38 9.62 15.51
N ALA A 302 9.42 10.89 15.88
CA ALA A 302 10.48 11.46 16.70
C ALA A 302 10.47 10.88 18.13
N GLY A 303 11.66 10.68 18.69
CA GLY A 303 11.90 10.01 19.96
C GLY A 303 11.90 8.48 19.87
N SER A 304 11.73 7.91 18.67
CA SER A 304 11.72 6.45 18.48
C SER A 304 13.11 5.86 18.22
N GLY A 305 14.11 6.69 17.87
CA GLY A 305 15.49 6.30 17.66
C GLY A 305 15.92 6.25 16.19
N GLY A 306 17.21 5.91 16.01
CA GLY A 306 17.78 5.52 14.72
C GLY A 306 17.53 6.49 13.57
N ALA A 307 17.04 5.96 12.44
CA ALA A 307 16.78 6.72 11.23
C ALA A 307 15.62 7.71 11.36
N ALA A 308 14.61 7.41 12.19
CA ALA A 308 13.49 8.30 12.41
C ALA A 308 13.95 9.62 13.07
N ASP A 309 14.69 9.51 14.18
CA ASP A 309 15.20 10.67 14.91
C ASP A 309 16.25 11.44 14.10
N CYS A 310 17.14 10.73 13.40
CA CYS A 310 18.14 11.38 12.55
C CYS A 310 17.49 12.27 11.48
N LEU A 311 16.43 11.80 10.82
CA LEU A 311 15.72 12.57 9.81
C LEU A 311 14.86 13.68 10.43
N ALA A 312 14.21 13.42 11.57
CA ALA A 312 13.41 14.43 12.28
C ALA A 312 14.26 15.61 12.75
N GLU A 313 15.38 15.36 13.43
CA GLU A 313 16.29 16.41 13.91
C GLU A 313 16.82 17.28 12.76
N ILE A 314 17.18 16.66 11.61
CA ILE A 314 17.71 17.40 10.45
C ILE A 314 16.60 18.18 9.73
N LEU A 315 15.38 17.65 9.71
CA LEU A 315 14.23 18.32 9.12
C LEU A 315 13.85 19.57 9.93
N GLU A 316 13.78 19.46 11.25
CA GLU A 316 13.51 20.59 12.15
C GLU A 316 14.55 21.72 11.99
N ASP A 317 15.84 21.37 11.96
CA ASP A 317 16.93 22.31 11.68
C ASP A 317 16.79 23.00 10.32
N THR A 318 16.30 22.28 9.31
CA THR A 318 16.09 22.83 7.95
C THR A 318 14.89 23.78 7.87
N LEU A 319 13.96 23.68 8.82
CA LEU A 319 12.77 24.53 8.93
C LEU A 319 13.00 25.73 9.86
N ALA A 320 13.99 25.67 10.76
CA ALA A 320 14.31 26.77 11.66
C ALA A 320 14.75 28.04 10.90
N PRO A 321 14.29 29.25 11.29
CA PRO A 321 14.71 30.49 10.65
C PRO A 321 16.22 30.69 10.75
N ALA A 322 16.84 31.21 9.68
CA ALA A 322 18.28 31.51 9.61
C ALA A 322 18.72 32.71 10.49
N SER A 323 18.14 32.87 11.68
CA SER A 323 18.46 33.93 12.63
C SER A 323 19.04 33.33 13.89
N GLY A 324 20.36 33.44 14.02
CA GLY A 324 21.13 33.00 15.17
C GLY A 324 22.27 32.10 14.73
N GLY A 325 23.48 32.65 14.67
CA GLY A 325 24.74 31.92 14.44
C GLY A 325 25.12 30.93 15.56
N GLY A 326 24.14 30.31 16.21
CA GLY A 326 24.31 29.24 17.17
C GLY A 326 24.44 27.92 16.45
N ARG A 327 25.68 27.46 16.27
CA ARG A 327 26.09 26.09 15.92
C ARG A 327 24.99 25.24 15.27
N ARG A 328 24.76 25.46 13.97
CA ARG A 328 24.23 24.44 13.05
C ARG A 328 25.13 23.22 13.25
N GLY A 329 24.76 22.31 14.15
CA GLY A 329 25.54 21.12 14.41
C GLY A 329 25.74 20.44 13.07
N ASP A 330 26.98 20.15 12.70
CA ASP A 330 27.28 19.62 11.37
C ASP A 330 26.35 18.43 11.14
N ALA A 331 25.51 18.47 10.10
CA ALA A 331 24.55 17.38 9.84
C ALA A 331 25.29 16.03 9.79
N ARG A 332 26.56 16.09 9.39
CA ARG A 332 27.53 15.01 9.45
C ARG A 332 27.78 14.44 10.84
N ASP A 333 27.91 15.28 11.87
CA ASP A 333 28.11 14.84 13.26
C ASP A 333 26.86 14.14 13.80
N ARG A 334 25.66 14.61 13.43
CA ARG A 334 24.40 13.94 13.76
C ARG A 334 24.30 12.58 13.08
N ILE A 335 24.57 12.51 11.79
CA ILE A 335 24.57 11.25 11.03
C ILE A 335 25.56 10.25 11.65
N ARG A 336 26.76 10.71 12.03
CA ARG A 336 27.76 9.86 12.73
C ARG A 336 27.29 9.39 14.09
N ARG A 337 26.55 10.22 14.84
CA ARG A 337 25.97 9.86 16.14
C ARG A 337 24.95 8.72 16.00
N PHE A 338 24.07 8.77 14.99
CA PHE A 338 23.05 7.74 14.76
C PHE A 338 23.59 6.49 14.05
N PHE A 339 24.58 6.66 13.16
CA PHE A 339 25.15 5.59 12.34
C PHE A 339 26.67 5.53 12.45
N PRO A 340 27.23 5.14 13.62
CA PRO A 340 28.68 5.18 13.85
C PRO A 340 29.48 4.21 12.97
N LYS A 341 28.83 3.19 12.41
CA LYS A 341 29.45 2.18 11.53
C LYS A 341 29.26 2.47 10.03
N GLY A 342 28.38 3.41 9.69
CA GLY A 342 28.07 3.71 8.31
C GLY A 342 29.08 4.68 7.70
N ASP A 343 29.18 4.67 6.37
CA ASP A 343 30.01 5.64 5.65
C ASP A 343 29.36 7.03 5.75
N PRO A 344 29.99 8.00 6.43
CA PRO A 344 29.39 9.30 6.66
C PRO A 344 29.13 10.07 5.37
N GLU A 345 29.94 9.89 4.32
CA GLU A 345 29.78 10.63 3.06
C GLU A 345 28.59 10.10 2.27
N VAL A 346 28.45 8.76 2.20
CA VAL A 346 27.31 8.11 1.52
C VAL A 346 26.01 8.43 2.25
N LEU A 347 26.00 8.33 3.58
CA LEU A 347 24.82 8.61 4.39
C LEU A 347 24.43 10.08 4.34
N GLN A 348 25.42 11.00 4.37
CA GLN A 348 25.16 12.42 4.20
C GLN A 348 24.53 12.73 2.84
N ALA A 349 25.12 12.25 1.75
CA ALA A 349 24.57 12.47 0.42
C ALA A 349 23.13 11.91 0.30
N GLN A 350 22.86 10.78 0.96
CA GLN A 350 21.53 10.18 1.01
C GLN A 350 20.53 11.03 1.79
N VAL A 351 20.89 11.50 2.99
CA VAL A 351 20.04 12.39 3.78
C VAL A 351 19.79 13.70 3.04
N GLU A 352 20.80 14.29 2.39
CA GLU A 352 20.63 15.49 1.58
C GLU A 352 19.62 15.27 0.45
N ARG A 353 19.69 14.14 -0.27
CA ARG A 353 18.69 13.77 -1.30
C ARG A 353 17.29 13.62 -0.73
N ILE A 354 17.13 13.04 0.46
CA ILE A 354 15.83 12.97 1.15
C ILE A 354 15.32 14.39 1.47
N MET A 355 16.19 15.25 2.00
CA MET A 355 15.83 16.62 2.41
C MET A 355 15.50 17.54 1.23
N THR A 356 15.90 17.21 0.00
CA THR A 356 15.41 17.91 -1.21
C THR A 356 13.89 17.82 -1.40
N ARG A 357 13.24 16.82 -0.78
CA ARG A 357 11.79 16.55 -0.85
C ARG A 357 11.13 16.63 0.53
N LYS A 358 11.55 17.62 1.33
CA LYS A 358 11.11 17.82 2.72
C LYS A 358 9.59 18.04 2.87
N GLU A 359 8.90 18.41 1.81
CA GLU A 359 7.43 18.52 1.74
C GLU A 359 6.74 17.16 1.95
N LEU A 360 7.38 16.06 1.58
CA LEU A 360 6.87 14.70 1.78
C LEU A 360 7.14 14.15 3.18
N LEU A 361 7.89 14.87 4.01
CA LEU A 361 8.27 14.45 5.35
C LEU A 361 7.45 15.20 6.39
N THR A 362 6.86 14.47 7.33
CA THR A 362 6.14 15.03 8.48
C THR A 362 6.66 14.37 9.74
N VAL A 363 6.81 15.13 10.81
CA VAL A 363 7.25 14.62 12.11
C VAL A 363 6.02 14.41 13.00
N TYR A 364 5.99 13.27 13.69
CA TYR A 364 5.07 12.98 14.79
C TYR A 364 5.92 12.84 16.06
N SER A 365 5.59 13.59 17.11
CA SER A 365 6.27 13.57 18.40
C SER A 365 5.43 12.87 19.47
N SER A 366 6.09 12.42 20.54
CA SER A 366 5.39 11.94 21.74
C SER A 366 4.49 13.00 22.39
N GLU A 367 4.78 14.29 22.17
CA GLU A 367 4.02 15.42 22.70
C GLU A 367 2.65 15.60 22.04
N ASP A 368 2.49 15.15 20.79
CA ASP A 368 1.23 15.25 20.04
C ASP A 368 0.14 14.34 20.65
N GLY A 369 0.55 13.22 21.25
CA GLY A 369 -0.35 12.22 21.81
C GLY A 369 -1.08 11.38 20.74
N PRO A 370 -1.53 10.16 21.10
CA PRO A 370 -2.09 9.20 20.14
C PRO A 370 -3.44 9.62 19.55
N GLU A 371 -4.20 10.52 20.21
CA GLU A 371 -5.49 11.00 19.71
C GLU A 371 -5.34 11.93 18.49
N GLU A 372 -4.21 12.63 18.36
CA GLU A 372 -3.92 13.50 17.21
C GLU A 372 -3.35 12.73 16.00
N PHE A 373 -3.12 11.42 16.14
CA PHE A 373 -2.47 10.62 15.09
C PHE A 373 -3.19 10.70 13.74
N GLU A 374 -4.52 10.61 13.73
CA GLU A 374 -5.32 10.67 12.51
C GLU A 374 -5.28 12.06 11.86
N THR A 375 -5.31 13.13 12.67
CA THR A 375 -5.15 14.52 12.23
C THR A 375 -3.78 14.74 11.59
N ILE A 376 -2.71 14.24 12.23
CA ILE A 376 -1.34 14.37 11.73
C ILE A 376 -1.15 13.56 10.44
N VAL A 377 -1.72 12.37 10.36
CA VAL A 377 -1.74 11.56 9.14
C VAL A 377 -2.44 12.32 8.02
N LEU A 378 -3.60 12.94 8.27
CA LEU A 378 -4.29 13.77 7.29
C LEU A 378 -3.42 14.96 6.83
N ARG A 379 -2.87 15.72 7.77
CA ARG A 379 -1.99 16.86 7.48
C ARG A 379 -0.77 16.44 6.66
N ALA A 380 -0.17 15.29 6.97
CA ALA A 380 0.97 14.76 6.23
C ALA A 380 0.62 14.45 4.77
N LEU A 381 -0.57 13.89 4.51
CA LEU A 381 -1.02 13.61 3.15
C LEU A 381 -1.34 14.90 2.37
N VAL A 382 -2.03 15.85 3.00
CA VAL A 382 -2.38 17.13 2.38
C VAL A 382 -1.12 17.93 2.04
N LYS A 383 -0.16 17.99 2.97
CA LYS A 383 1.15 18.61 2.75
C LYS A 383 1.87 18.01 1.54
N ALA A 384 1.79 16.69 1.36
CA ALA A 384 2.44 15.97 0.27
C ALA A 384 1.78 16.18 -1.10
N CYS A 385 0.53 16.64 -1.17
CA CYS A 385 -0.13 16.97 -2.44
C CYS A 385 0.50 18.20 -3.13
N GLY A 386 1.36 18.98 -2.45
CA GLY A 386 2.07 20.12 -3.05
C GLY A 386 1.15 21.24 -3.53
N SER A 387 -0.10 21.22 -3.08
CA SER A 387 -1.15 22.17 -3.40
C SER A 387 -0.84 23.58 -2.89
N SER A 388 -1.23 24.60 -3.64
CA SER A 388 -1.38 25.96 -3.09
C SER A 388 -2.28 25.91 -1.86
N GLU A 389 -2.10 26.81 -0.90
CA GLU A 389 -2.96 26.88 0.31
C GLU A 389 -4.45 26.79 -0.04
N ALA A 390 -4.90 27.47 -1.11
CA ALA A 390 -6.30 27.44 -1.54
C ALA A 390 -6.81 26.07 -2.01
N SER A 391 -5.96 25.22 -2.61
CA SER A 391 -6.36 23.87 -3.04
C SER A 391 -6.08 22.81 -1.98
N ALA A 392 -5.18 23.08 -1.02
CA ALA A 392 -4.88 22.18 0.09
C ALA A 392 -6.13 21.89 0.93
N TYR A 393 -6.93 22.91 1.26
CA TYR A 393 -8.18 22.73 2.01
C TYR A 393 -9.24 21.93 1.25
N LEU A 394 -9.23 21.96 -0.10
CA LEU A 394 -10.14 21.15 -0.92
C LEU A 394 -9.74 19.67 -0.89
N ASP A 395 -8.45 19.39 -0.99
CA ASP A 395 -7.93 18.03 -0.93
C ASP A 395 -8.07 17.45 0.49
N GLU A 396 -7.87 18.27 1.52
CA GLU A 396 -8.16 17.93 2.91
C GLU A 396 -9.65 17.60 3.12
N LEU A 397 -10.56 18.41 2.57
CA LEU A 397 -12.00 18.13 2.64
C LEU A 397 -12.36 16.82 1.94
N ARG A 398 -11.81 16.56 0.76
CA ARG A 398 -12.04 15.31 0.01
C ARG A 398 -11.54 14.09 0.78
N LEU A 399 -10.34 14.17 1.36
CA LEU A 399 -9.78 13.11 2.20
C LEU A 399 -10.66 12.87 3.43
N ALA A 400 -11.08 13.93 4.13
CA ALA A 400 -11.95 13.82 5.29
C ALA A 400 -13.31 13.17 4.95
N VAL A 401 -13.90 13.51 3.79
CA VAL A 401 -15.14 12.89 3.28
C VAL A 401 -14.93 11.40 2.96
N ALA A 402 -13.87 11.07 2.23
CA ALA A 402 -13.54 9.68 1.88
C ALA A 402 -13.37 8.82 3.14
N TRP A 403 -12.73 9.36 4.16
CA TRP A 403 -12.46 8.70 5.44
C TRP A 403 -13.61 8.74 6.44
N ASN A 404 -14.70 9.45 6.11
CA ASN A 404 -15.84 9.67 7.01
C ASN A 404 -15.46 10.32 8.36
N ARG A 405 -14.50 11.25 8.34
CA ARG A 405 -14.02 12.01 9.51
C ARG A 405 -14.61 13.41 9.58
N VAL A 406 -15.87 13.44 9.99
CA VAL A 406 -16.66 14.67 10.17
C VAL A 406 -16.06 15.56 11.25
N ASP A 407 -15.54 14.95 12.31
CA ASP A 407 -14.85 15.61 13.40
C ASP A 407 -13.63 16.39 12.93
N ILE A 408 -12.76 15.77 12.12
CA ILE A 408 -11.59 16.46 11.55
C ILE A 408 -12.03 17.59 10.61
N ALA A 409 -13.02 17.36 9.76
CA ALA A 409 -13.53 18.42 8.88
C ALA A 409 -14.12 19.60 9.69
N GLN A 410 -14.86 19.32 10.77
CA GLN A 410 -15.42 20.37 11.63
C GLN A 410 -14.34 21.15 12.37
N SER A 411 -13.33 20.44 12.89
CA SER A 411 -12.27 21.03 13.69
C SER A 411 -11.26 21.77 12.82
N GLU A 412 -10.84 21.23 11.69
CA GLU A 412 -9.75 21.85 10.91
C GLU A 412 -10.26 22.76 9.79
N LEU A 413 -11.38 22.43 9.13
CA LEU A 413 -11.82 23.12 7.92
C LEU A 413 -12.97 24.13 8.12
N PHE A 414 -13.80 23.93 9.16
CA PHE A 414 -15.01 24.75 9.37
C PHE A 414 -14.99 25.59 10.66
N ARG A 415 -13.81 25.84 11.26
CA ARG A 415 -13.64 26.70 12.45
C ARG A 415 -13.88 28.20 12.20
N GLY A 416 -13.96 28.65 10.93
CA GLY A 416 -14.35 30.01 10.55
C GLY A 416 -13.31 30.82 9.78
N ASP A 417 -12.07 30.32 9.69
CA ASP A 417 -10.97 31.02 9.01
C ASP A 417 -11.02 30.88 7.48
N ILE A 418 -11.81 29.93 6.97
CA ILE A 418 -11.92 29.62 5.55
C ILE A 418 -13.29 30.04 5.02
N GLN A 419 -13.31 30.90 4.00
CA GLN A 419 -14.53 31.28 3.30
C GLN A 419 -14.90 30.26 2.22
N TRP A 420 -15.82 29.36 2.55
CA TRP A 420 -16.34 28.36 1.63
C TRP A 420 -17.40 28.95 0.69
N ARG A 421 -17.24 28.70 -0.62
CA ARG A 421 -18.27 28.95 -1.63
C ARG A 421 -19.00 27.66 -1.95
N SER A 422 -20.28 27.73 -2.34
CA SER A 422 -21.08 26.55 -2.70
C SER A 422 -20.34 25.65 -3.70
N VAL A 423 -19.75 26.24 -4.76
CA VAL A 423 -19.02 25.51 -5.81
C VAL A 423 -17.85 24.66 -5.30
N HIS A 424 -17.22 25.04 -4.19
CA HIS A 424 -16.11 24.30 -3.58
C HIS A 424 -16.61 23.01 -2.89
N LEU A 425 -17.84 23.05 -2.39
CA LEU A 425 -18.45 21.98 -1.59
C LEU A 425 -19.21 20.97 -2.46
N GLU A 426 -19.59 21.33 -3.70
CA GLU A 426 -20.41 20.50 -4.58
C GLU A 426 -19.77 19.15 -4.92
N ALA A 427 -18.46 19.13 -5.19
CA ALA A 427 -17.75 17.88 -5.47
C ALA A 427 -17.74 16.94 -4.25
N SER A 428 -17.45 17.50 -3.07
CA SER A 428 -17.45 16.77 -1.81
C SER A 428 -18.86 16.28 -1.42
N LEU A 429 -19.92 17.03 -1.74
CA LEU A 429 -21.29 16.58 -1.54
C LEU A 429 -21.64 15.39 -2.45
N MET A 430 -21.24 15.45 -3.73
CA MET A 430 -21.46 14.33 -4.64
C MET A 430 -20.80 13.06 -4.09
N ASP A 431 -19.56 13.15 -3.62
CA ASP A 431 -18.84 12.01 -3.06
C ASP A 431 -19.48 11.51 -1.74
N ALA A 432 -19.93 12.42 -0.88
CA ALA A 432 -20.64 12.07 0.35
C ALA A 432 -21.97 11.34 0.08
N LEU A 433 -22.70 11.73 -0.98
CA LEU A 433 -23.94 11.07 -1.39
C LEU A 433 -23.69 9.68 -1.98
N LEU A 434 -22.67 9.54 -2.82
CA LEU A 434 -22.33 8.28 -3.48
C LEU A 434 -21.80 7.22 -2.49
N ASN A 435 -21.14 7.66 -1.40
CA ASN A 435 -20.54 6.78 -0.40
C ASN A 435 -21.35 6.67 0.91
N ASP A 436 -22.63 7.08 0.92
CA ASP A 436 -23.53 6.99 2.07
C ASP A 436 -22.96 7.62 3.35
N ARG A 437 -22.59 8.91 3.27
CA ARG A 437 -22.00 9.70 4.37
C ARG A 437 -22.98 10.76 4.88
N PRO A 438 -24.06 10.40 5.61
CA PRO A 438 -25.14 11.32 5.95
C PRO A 438 -24.72 12.49 6.85
N GLU A 439 -23.79 12.25 7.78
CA GLU A 439 -23.30 13.32 8.67
C GLU A 439 -22.48 14.37 7.91
N PHE A 440 -21.74 13.98 6.87
CA PHE A 440 -21.08 14.92 5.96
C PHE A 440 -22.09 15.71 5.12
N VAL A 441 -23.16 15.06 4.63
CA VAL A 441 -24.23 15.75 3.90
C VAL A 441 -24.84 16.86 4.77
N ARG A 442 -25.15 16.55 6.04
CA ARG A 442 -25.66 17.54 7.00
C ARG A 442 -24.65 18.67 7.24
N LEU A 443 -23.37 18.33 7.43
CA LEU A 443 -22.32 19.31 7.64
C LEU A 443 -22.20 20.27 6.44
N LEU A 444 -22.08 19.74 5.22
CA LEU A 444 -21.88 20.54 4.00
C LEU A 444 -23.07 21.46 3.72
N ILE A 445 -24.30 20.99 3.93
CA ILE A 445 -25.51 21.81 3.79
C ILE A 445 -25.55 22.92 4.85
N SER A 446 -25.21 22.61 6.11
CA SER A 446 -25.21 23.59 7.20
C SER A 446 -24.18 24.71 7.01
N ARG A 447 -23.13 24.48 6.21
CA ARG A 447 -22.03 25.41 5.95
C ARG A 447 -22.18 26.20 4.64
N GLY A 448 -23.39 26.27 4.08
CA GLY A 448 -23.73 27.20 3.00
C GLY A 448 -23.79 26.59 1.60
N LEU A 449 -23.81 25.26 1.46
CA LEU A 449 -24.10 24.62 0.17
C LEU A 449 -25.58 24.77 -0.17
N SER A 450 -25.88 25.31 -1.36
CA SER A 450 -27.25 25.44 -1.87
C SER A 450 -27.64 24.21 -2.71
N LEU A 451 -28.59 23.42 -2.22
CA LEU A 451 -29.11 22.26 -2.93
C LEU A 451 -29.74 22.61 -4.28
N GLY A 452 -30.37 23.79 -4.39
CA GLY A 452 -30.99 24.25 -5.64
C GLY A 452 -29.97 24.50 -6.76
N HIS A 453 -28.76 24.98 -6.41
CA HIS A 453 -27.66 25.11 -7.36
C HIS A 453 -26.96 23.78 -7.62
N PHE A 454 -26.82 22.95 -6.59
CA PHE A 454 -26.16 21.66 -6.70
C PHE A 454 -26.91 20.67 -7.61
N LEU A 455 -28.24 20.57 -7.46
CA LEU A 455 -29.04 19.51 -8.07
C LEU A 455 -29.44 19.85 -9.51
N THR A 456 -28.59 19.50 -10.46
CA THR A 456 -28.85 19.64 -11.90
C THR A 456 -29.33 18.31 -12.51
N PRO A 457 -30.08 18.32 -13.63
CA PRO A 457 -30.53 17.09 -14.29
C PRO A 457 -29.39 16.10 -14.62
N PRO A 458 -28.20 16.54 -15.09
CA PRO A 458 -27.06 15.63 -15.29
C PRO A 458 -26.57 14.97 -14.00
N ARG A 459 -26.47 15.74 -12.90
CA ARG A 459 -26.06 15.20 -11.59
C ARG A 459 -27.08 14.24 -11.01
N LEU A 460 -28.36 14.53 -11.17
CA LEU A 460 -29.44 13.64 -10.76
C LEU A 460 -29.38 12.31 -11.53
N ALA A 461 -29.16 12.36 -12.85
CA ALA A 461 -28.97 11.17 -13.67
C ALA A 461 -27.75 10.36 -13.22
N GLN A 462 -26.64 11.02 -12.86
CA GLN A 462 -25.45 10.37 -12.31
C GLN A 462 -25.74 9.65 -10.99
N LEU A 463 -26.47 10.29 -10.07
CA LEU A 463 -26.87 9.69 -8.79
C LEU A 463 -27.77 8.45 -8.99
N TYR A 464 -28.74 8.51 -9.90
CA TYR A 464 -29.56 7.35 -10.26
C TYR A 464 -28.73 6.24 -10.92
N GLY A 465 -27.76 6.60 -11.77
CA GLY A 465 -26.85 5.66 -12.42
C GLY A 465 -25.93 4.93 -11.44
N ALA A 466 -25.63 5.53 -10.29
CA ALA A 466 -24.80 4.96 -9.25
C ALA A 466 -25.57 4.09 -8.23
N ALA A 467 -26.85 3.81 -8.47
CA ALA A 467 -27.65 2.96 -7.58
C ALA A 467 -26.97 1.60 -7.34
N PRO A 468 -26.84 1.13 -6.08
CA PRO A 468 -26.12 -0.10 -5.77
C PRO A 468 -26.67 -1.30 -6.56
N PRO A 469 -25.82 -2.17 -7.13
CA PRO A 469 -26.26 -3.27 -7.99
C PRO A 469 -27.12 -4.31 -7.25
N SER A 470 -26.95 -4.42 -5.93
CA SER A 470 -27.76 -5.28 -5.07
C SER A 470 -29.09 -4.66 -4.61
N SER A 471 -29.39 -3.42 -4.99
CA SER A 471 -30.60 -2.72 -4.57
C SER A 471 -31.82 -3.11 -5.42
N LEU A 472 -32.99 -3.12 -4.79
CA LEU A 472 -34.26 -3.33 -5.49
C LEU A 472 -34.49 -2.28 -6.59
N VAL A 473 -34.13 -1.02 -6.31
CA VAL A 473 -34.29 0.08 -7.28
C VAL A 473 -33.52 -0.20 -8.57
N ARG A 474 -32.28 -0.68 -8.49
CA ARG A 474 -31.50 -1.02 -9.69
C ARG A 474 -32.19 -2.11 -10.51
N SER A 475 -32.70 -3.15 -9.86
CA SER A 475 -33.43 -4.23 -10.54
C SER A 475 -34.68 -3.74 -11.28
N LEU A 476 -35.43 -2.80 -10.67
CA LEU A 476 -36.63 -2.22 -11.29
C LEU A 476 -36.28 -1.29 -12.46
N LEU A 477 -35.19 -0.52 -12.33
CA LEU A 477 -34.70 0.33 -13.42
C LEU A 477 -34.21 -0.49 -14.62
N ASP A 478 -33.56 -1.64 -14.39
CA ASP A 478 -33.16 -2.54 -15.47
C ASP A 478 -34.37 -3.18 -16.15
N GLN A 479 -35.39 -3.59 -15.40
CA GLN A 479 -36.64 -4.10 -15.99
C GLN A 479 -37.34 -3.04 -16.85
N ALA A 480 -37.40 -1.79 -16.37
CA ALA A 480 -38.00 -0.68 -17.11
C ALA A 480 -37.22 -0.34 -18.40
N SER A 481 -35.88 -0.38 -18.36
CA SER A 481 -35.04 -0.12 -19.54
C SER A 481 -35.17 -1.23 -20.59
N HIS A 482 -35.24 -2.49 -20.18
CA HIS A 482 -35.51 -3.62 -21.07
C HIS A 482 -36.92 -3.55 -21.69
N ALA A 483 -37.94 -3.16 -20.92
CA ALA A 483 -39.30 -2.97 -21.43
C ALA A 483 -39.41 -1.79 -22.42
N ALA A 484 -38.58 -0.75 -22.27
CA ALA A 484 -38.51 0.37 -23.19
C ALA A 484 -37.75 0.00 -24.50
N GLY A 485 -36.67 -0.77 -24.42
CA GLY A 485 -35.93 -1.26 -25.59
C GLY A 485 -36.71 -2.24 -26.48
N ALA A 486 -37.60 -3.03 -25.88
CA ALA A 486 -38.51 -3.93 -26.61
C ALA A 486 -39.66 -3.20 -27.34
N LYS A 487 -39.85 -1.90 -27.10
CA LYS A 487 -40.95 -1.09 -27.66
C LYS A 487 -40.54 -0.13 -28.79
N THR A 488 -39.35 -0.26 -29.37
CA THR A 488 -39.01 0.43 -30.63
C THR A 488 -39.59 -0.35 -31.82
N PRO A 489 -40.64 0.14 -32.52
CA PRO A 489 -41.05 -0.48 -33.78
C PRO A 489 -40.02 -0.11 -34.84
N ALA A 490 -39.55 -1.10 -35.59
CA ALA A 490 -38.83 -0.86 -36.83
C ALA A 490 -39.69 0.05 -37.73
N LEU A 491 -39.27 1.30 -37.93
CA LEU A 491 -39.82 2.16 -38.96
C LEU A 491 -39.51 1.50 -40.33
N LYS A 492 -40.52 0.87 -40.92
CA LYS A 492 -40.48 0.47 -42.34
C LYS A 492 -40.32 1.74 -43.20
N PRO A 493 -39.47 1.73 -44.24
CA PRO A 493 -39.27 2.88 -45.10
C PRO A 493 -40.55 3.15 -45.89
N ARG A 494 -41.10 4.36 -45.76
CA ARG A 494 -42.20 4.83 -46.61
C ARG A 494 -41.62 5.21 -47.98
N GLY A 495 -42.27 4.71 -49.02
CA GLY A 495 -41.79 4.62 -50.40
C GLY A 495 -41.19 5.88 -51.01
N ALA A 496 -40.20 5.63 -51.86
CA ALA A 496 -39.59 6.60 -52.77
C ALA A 496 -40.63 7.21 -53.74
N PRO A 497 -40.54 8.51 -54.08
CA PRO A 497 -41.24 9.06 -55.22
C PRO A 497 -40.48 8.75 -56.52
N THR A 498 -41.18 8.18 -57.50
CA THR A 498 -40.73 7.99 -58.88
C THR A 498 -40.49 9.33 -59.59
N PRO A 499 -39.47 9.46 -60.47
CA PRO A 499 -39.09 10.72 -61.08
C PRO A 499 -40.01 11.10 -62.25
N ARG A 500 -40.53 12.33 -62.26
CA ARG A 500 -41.18 12.93 -63.45
C ARG A 500 -40.12 13.48 -64.40
N ARG A 501 -40.13 12.95 -65.62
CA ARG A 501 -39.38 13.42 -66.80
C ARG A 501 -39.64 14.90 -67.05
N GLY A 502 -38.57 15.70 -67.10
CA GLY A 502 -38.58 17.02 -67.72
C GLY A 502 -38.54 16.87 -69.25
N ALA A 503 -39.53 17.45 -69.92
CA ALA A 503 -39.47 17.75 -71.34
C ALA A 503 -39.27 19.27 -71.45
N GLY A 504 -38.10 19.68 -71.92
CA GLY A 504 -37.76 21.07 -72.21
C GLY A 504 -36.84 21.08 -73.42
N ALA A 505 -37.44 21.29 -74.59
CA ALA A 505 -36.78 21.31 -75.88
C ALA A 505 -35.87 22.53 -76.03
N SER A 506 -34.83 22.30 -76.83
CA SER A 506 -33.90 23.27 -77.42
C SER A 506 -34.60 24.51 -78.01
N ALA A 507 -34.00 25.68 -77.76
CA ALA A 507 -34.05 26.80 -78.70
C ALA A 507 -32.60 27.23 -78.96
N ALA A 508 -32.26 27.27 -80.25
CA ALA A 508 -30.97 27.70 -80.77
C ALA A 508 -30.95 29.21 -81.05
N ALA A 509 -29.71 29.69 -81.20
CA ALA A 509 -29.27 30.95 -81.84
C ALA A 509 -29.15 32.20 -80.95
N GLY A 510 -27.94 32.74 -80.95
CA GLY A 510 -27.50 33.97 -80.30
C GLY A 510 -26.01 33.91 -80.04
#